data_AF-A0A1Q7G7F3-F1
#
_entry.id   AF-A0A1Q7G7F3-F1
#
_cell.length_a   1.000
_cell.length_b   1.000
_cell.length_c   1.000
_cell.angle_alpha   90.00
_cell.angle_beta   90.00
_cell.angle_gamma   90.00
#
_symmetry.space_group_name_H-M   'P 1'
#
loop_
_entity.id
_entity.type
_entity.pdbx_description
1 polymer ?
#
loop_
_entity_poly.entity_id
_entity_poly.type
_entity_poly.pdbx_seq_one_letter_code
_entity_poly.pdbx_strand_id
1 'polypeptide(L)'
;MTEARIKSEPDPDVPYRKQTVNANSKTLVTPAKSIDPKHIDPSVKLSKRVVGLNEMYAGLTSKKIADHLLGKDKSVIYHLNSVQSSFRNPDSEMQLCFLEFKEESIPTQKEIEFMTDQAYVHSDITPIPKLLDFTERVTTTITKDGKKQQLPNESKFDKFLKYLKDCIETIQQLNNKPIMGYVPDFRFYFKELVEFYVKNGINTFYYDAHLSSPMTLQGSIRALSRELNNNDALEKSYIHMLNPGYGRASKDSSIIPAKDVLGFGLGIDGLGERHMKRVFNKELAEYMKKNPDNRSRLFDKKSYGYIKTADKKIIEKFYPNDSGVDISNFLTGSKPSDKVQHAFNAEQLALETLKLQEMLSEPKPLLNYVQKKENVKEDDIKILIRAKIKLKK
;
A
#
# COMPACT_ATOMS: atom_id res chain seq x y z
N MET A 1 24.67 6.19 -2.71
CA MET A 1 23.21 6.12 -2.49
C MET A 1 22.95 6.34 -1.01
N THR A 2 21.96 7.17 -0.65
CA THR A 2 21.59 7.35 0.76
C THR A 2 20.50 6.34 1.10
N GLU A 3 20.84 5.31 1.88
CA GLU A 3 19.85 4.38 2.41
C GLU A 3 18.93 5.05 3.44
N ALA A 4 17.69 4.57 3.54
CA ALA A 4 16.85 4.94 4.69
C ALA A 4 17.45 4.31 5.95
N ARG A 5 17.59 5.07 7.03
CA ARG A 5 18.10 4.52 8.30
C ARG A 5 16.96 3.88 9.05
N ILE A 6 17.00 2.56 9.19
CA ILE A 6 15.94 1.74 9.77
C ILE A 6 16.45 1.04 11.03
N LYS A 7 15.73 1.22 12.13
CA LYS A 7 15.91 0.46 13.38
C LYS A 7 14.62 -0.31 13.65
N SER A 8 14.71 -1.61 13.93
CA SER A 8 13.56 -2.52 14.10
C SER A 8 13.52 -3.14 15.49
N GLU A 9 12.30 -3.28 16.02
CA GLU A 9 11.96 -3.97 17.27
C GLU A 9 10.83 -4.98 16.94
N PRO A 10 11.17 -6.25 16.64
CA PRO A 10 10.20 -7.25 16.20
C PRO A 10 9.42 -7.87 17.36
N ASP A 11 8.15 -8.21 17.13
CA ASP A 11 7.35 -9.04 18.04
C ASP A 11 7.91 -10.48 18.08
N PRO A 12 7.93 -11.12 19.26
CA PRO A 12 8.52 -12.43 19.41
C PRO A 12 7.71 -13.55 18.73
N ASP A 13 6.44 -13.39 18.42
CA ASP A 13 5.56 -14.48 17.96
C ASP A 13 5.12 -14.33 16.50
N VAL A 14 5.07 -13.09 16.00
CA VAL A 14 4.56 -12.77 14.67
C VAL A 14 5.39 -11.68 13.98
N PRO A 15 5.36 -11.58 12.63
CA PRO A 15 6.10 -10.57 11.87
C PRO A 15 5.78 -9.09 12.15
N TYR A 16 4.92 -8.77 13.11
CA TYR A 16 4.71 -7.37 13.50
C TYR A 16 6.03 -6.81 14.02
N ARG A 17 6.32 -5.57 13.68
CA ARG A 17 7.53 -4.89 14.13
C ARG A 17 7.29 -3.41 14.22
N LYS A 18 7.92 -2.81 15.22
CA LYS A 18 8.02 -1.37 15.34
C LYS A 18 9.34 -0.96 14.71
N GLN A 19 9.28 -0.12 13.69
CA GLN A 19 10.46 0.42 13.05
C GLN A 19 10.47 1.94 13.11
N THR A 20 11.67 2.50 13.25
CA THR A 20 11.91 3.92 12.99
C THR A 20 12.61 4.06 11.65
N VAL A 21 11.93 4.64 10.66
CA VAL A 21 12.44 4.88 9.31
C VAL A 21 12.78 6.36 9.19
N ASN A 22 14.05 6.68 8.96
CA ASN A 22 14.50 8.05 8.76
C ASN A 22 14.85 8.28 7.29
N ALA A 23 14.23 9.30 6.69
CA ALA A 23 14.53 9.76 5.34
C ALA A 23 14.58 11.29 5.34
N ASN A 24 15.67 11.86 4.86
CA ASN A 24 15.98 13.29 4.99
C ASN A 24 15.90 13.76 6.46
N SER A 25 15.14 14.81 6.74
CA SER A 25 14.89 15.35 8.09
C SER A 25 13.65 14.76 8.77
N LYS A 26 13.01 13.75 8.17
CA LYS A 26 11.73 13.21 8.64
C LYS A 26 11.85 11.78 9.14
N THR A 27 10.98 11.46 10.09
CA THR A 27 10.93 10.17 10.76
C THR A 27 9.53 9.59 10.66
N LEU A 28 9.45 8.33 10.26
CA LEU A 28 8.25 7.52 10.26
C LEU A 28 8.40 6.40 11.29
N VAL A 29 7.34 6.14 12.07
CA VAL A 29 7.27 4.99 12.99
C VAL A 29 6.23 3.99 12.47
N THR A 30 6.61 2.71 12.42
CA THR A 30 5.76 1.62 11.89
C THR A 30 5.16 0.78 13.02
N PRO A 31 4.04 0.06 12.81
CA PRO A 31 3.21 0.08 11.59
C PRO A 31 2.59 1.45 11.33
N ALA A 32 2.37 1.81 10.08
CA ALA A 32 1.79 3.10 9.70
C ALA A 32 0.72 2.95 8.61
N LYS A 33 -0.33 3.76 8.69
CA LYS A 33 -1.32 3.94 7.61
C LYS A 33 -1.03 5.26 6.91
N SER A 34 -0.91 5.24 5.59
CA SER A 34 -0.81 6.47 4.80
C SER A 34 -2.16 7.18 4.67
N ILE A 35 -2.13 8.48 4.39
CA ILE A 35 -3.32 9.28 4.09
C ILE A 35 -3.15 9.96 2.73
N ASP A 36 -4.17 9.88 1.87
CA ASP A 36 -4.25 10.67 0.63
C ASP A 36 -5.37 11.74 0.74
N PRO A 37 -5.03 13.03 0.87
CA PRO A 37 -5.99 14.13 0.94
C PRO A 37 -6.95 14.19 -0.25
N LYS A 38 -6.56 13.70 -1.43
CA LYS A 38 -7.42 13.67 -2.63
C LYS A 38 -8.71 12.89 -2.38
N HIS A 39 -8.63 11.86 -1.55
CA HIS A 39 -9.75 11.00 -1.19
C HIS A 39 -10.52 11.47 0.04
N ILE A 40 -10.10 12.58 0.66
CA ILE A 40 -10.76 13.17 1.81
C ILE A 40 -11.63 14.36 1.35
N ASP A 41 -12.76 14.53 2.03
CA ASP A 41 -13.60 15.71 1.86
C ASP A 41 -12.94 16.88 2.61
N PRO A 42 -12.67 18.03 1.97
CA PRO A 42 -12.01 19.17 2.62
C PRO A 42 -12.74 19.70 3.87
N SER A 43 -14.05 19.45 3.99
CA SER A 43 -14.83 19.84 5.18
C SER A 43 -14.66 18.88 6.36
N VAL A 44 -14.18 17.66 6.11
CA VAL A 44 -13.96 16.63 7.14
C VAL A 44 -12.61 16.85 7.80
N LYS A 45 -12.64 16.95 9.14
CA LYS A 45 -11.43 17.02 9.95
C LYS A 45 -11.06 15.63 10.42
N LEU A 46 -9.79 15.25 10.26
CA LEU A 46 -9.26 14.06 10.90
C LEU A 46 -8.75 14.39 12.31
N SER A 47 -8.69 13.38 13.16
CA SER A 47 -8.07 13.42 14.48
C SER A 47 -6.65 13.98 14.37
N LYS A 48 -6.27 14.83 15.34
CA LYS A 48 -4.90 15.40 15.40
C LYS A 48 -3.84 14.34 15.68
N ARG A 49 -4.24 13.17 16.17
CA ARG A 49 -3.34 12.03 16.40
C ARG A 49 -2.93 11.33 15.11
N VAL A 50 -3.73 11.45 14.04
CA VAL A 50 -3.42 10.84 12.74
C VAL A 50 -2.38 11.71 12.04
N VAL A 51 -1.14 11.23 12.07
CA VAL A 51 0.06 11.84 11.49
C VAL A 51 1.01 10.73 11.03
N GLY A 52 1.97 11.06 10.18
CA GLY A 52 3.19 10.28 9.99
C GLY A 52 3.49 9.88 8.55
N LEU A 53 2.48 9.58 7.75
CA LEU A 53 2.66 9.14 6.36
C LEU A 53 1.58 9.70 5.44
N ASN A 54 2.01 10.42 4.40
CA ASN A 54 1.17 10.99 3.37
C ASN A 54 1.47 10.32 2.02
N GLU A 55 0.44 10.15 1.21
CA GLU A 55 0.52 9.46 -0.07
C GLU A 55 -0.12 10.26 -1.20
N MET A 56 0.51 10.20 -2.38
CA MET A 56 0.00 10.75 -3.62
C MET A 56 0.05 9.69 -4.70
N TYR A 57 -0.90 9.74 -5.62
CA TYR A 57 -0.94 8.83 -6.75
C TYR A 57 -1.37 9.50 -8.04
N ALA A 58 -0.59 9.28 -9.11
CA ALA A 58 -0.96 9.69 -10.45
C ALA A 58 -0.64 8.61 -11.49
N GLY A 59 -1.56 8.46 -12.44
CA GLY A 59 -1.40 7.57 -13.59
C GLY A 59 -1.12 8.35 -14.88
N LEU A 60 -0.07 7.96 -15.59
CA LEU A 60 0.50 8.66 -16.73
C LEU A 60 0.50 7.76 -17.96
N THR A 61 0.31 8.37 -19.13
CA THR A 61 0.47 7.73 -20.45
C THR A 61 1.54 8.50 -21.21
N SER A 62 2.15 7.89 -22.22
CA SER A 62 3.12 8.54 -23.11
C SER A 62 2.58 9.86 -23.66
N LYS A 63 1.31 9.88 -24.06
CA LYS A 63 0.64 11.11 -24.51
C LYS A 63 0.64 12.21 -23.45
N LYS A 64 0.24 11.90 -22.20
CA LYS A 64 0.20 12.90 -21.12
C LYS A 64 1.58 13.46 -20.80
N ILE A 65 2.61 12.62 -20.83
CA ILE A 65 3.99 13.03 -20.61
C ILE A 65 4.45 13.93 -21.78
N ALA A 66 4.22 13.52 -23.03
CA ALA A 66 4.58 14.32 -24.20
C ALA A 66 3.85 15.68 -24.24
N ASP A 67 2.55 15.71 -23.96
CA ASP A 67 1.76 16.94 -23.89
C ASP A 67 2.29 17.86 -22.78
N HIS A 68 2.77 17.30 -21.67
CA HIS A 68 3.40 18.07 -20.61
C HIS A 68 4.75 18.67 -21.03
N LEU A 69 5.64 17.86 -21.61
CA LEU A 69 6.96 18.29 -22.05
C LEU A 69 6.89 19.38 -23.14
N LEU A 70 5.81 19.37 -23.94
CA LEU A 70 5.52 20.41 -24.94
C LEU A 70 4.79 21.63 -24.36
N GLY A 71 4.52 21.66 -23.05
CA GLY A 71 3.81 22.75 -22.37
C GLY A 71 2.31 22.83 -22.66
N LYS A 72 1.73 21.82 -23.32
CA LYS A 72 0.30 21.77 -23.69
C LYS A 72 -0.60 21.37 -22.53
N ASP A 73 -0.12 20.51 -21.63
CA ASP A 73 -0.89 20.04 -20.49
C ASP A 73 -0.04 20.01 -19.20
N LYS A 74 -0.42 20.85 -18.23
CA LYS A 74 0.22 20.90 -16.90
C LYS A 74 -0.62 20.23 -15.80
N SER A 75 -1.70 19.56 -16.17
CA SER A 75 -2.67 18.98 -15.23
C SER A 75 -2.05 18.01 -14.23
N VAL A 76 -1.05 17.23 -14.62
CA VAL A 76 -0.34 16.30 -13.74
C VAL A 76 0.38 17.04 -12.62
N ILE A 77 1.21 18.03 -12.95
CA ILE A 77 1.96 18.81 -11.95
C ILE A 77 1.01 19.62 -11.07
N TYR A 78 -0.01 20.26 -11.66
CA TYR A 78 -1.03 20.96 -10.88
C TYR A 78 -1.77 20.01 -9.93
N HIS A 79 -2.05 18.80 -10.37
CA HIS A 79 -2.65 17.79 -9.51
C HIS A 79 -1.74 17.43 -8.33
N LEU A 80 -0.48 17.10 -8.58
CA LEU A 80 0.47 16.72 -7.53
C LEU A 80 0.70 17.87 -6.54
N ASN A 81 0.93 19.10 -7.03
CA ASN A 81 1.05 20.30 -6.20
C ASN A 81 -0.21 20.56 -5.36
N SER A 82 -1.40 20.36 -5.94
CA SER A 82 -2.68 20.52 -5.24
C SER A 82 -2.86 19.49 -4.12
N VAL A 83 -2.44 18.24 -4.33
CA VAL A 83 -2.50 17.23 -3.25
C VAL A 83 -1.46 17.55 -2.18
N GLN A 84 -0.23 17.89 -2.57
CA GLN A 84 0.84 18.21 -1.63
C GLN A 84 0.51 19.41 -0.74
N SER A 85 -0.09 20.46 -1.31
CA SER A 85 -0.58 21.63 -0.55
C SER A 85 -1.76 21.32 0.37
N SER A 86 -2.43 20.17 0.18
CA SER A 86 -3.52 19.72 1.05
C SER A 86 -3.03 18.88 2.23
N PHE A 87 -1.72 18.57 2.32
CA PHE A 87 -1.17 17.89 3.49
C PHE A 87 -1.21 18.79 4.73
N ARG A 88 -1.51 18.17 5.88
CA ARG A 88 -1.65 18.90 7.14
C ARG A 88 -0.33 19.41 7.67
N ASN A 89 0.70 18.56 7.64
CA ASN A 89 2.04 18.88 8.15
C ASN A 89 3.12 18.40 7.17
N PRO A 90 3.21 19.00 5.96
CA PRO A 90 4.11 18.53 4.92
C PRO A 90 5.59 18.54 5.33
N ASP A 91 6.00 19.40 6.27
CA ASP A 91 7.39 19.52 6.71
C ASP A 91 7.80 18.47 7.75
N SER A 92 6.84 17.92 8.51
CA SER A 92 7.12 16.94 9.57
C SER A 92 6.72 15.51 9.20
N GLU A 93 5.78 15.33 8.29
CA GLU A 93 5.26 14.02 7.90
C GLU A 93 5.92 13.51 6.62
N MET A 94 6.23 12.21 6.60
CA MET A 94 6.83 11.55 5.44
C MET A 94 5.86 11.53 4.26
N GLN A 95 6.34 11.84 3.07
CA GLN A 95 5.56 11.89 1.83
C GLN A 95 6.04 10.83 0.84
N LEU A 96 5.09 10.12 0.23
CA LEU A 96 5.35 9.18 -0.86
C LEU A 96 4.48 9.54 -2.07
N CYS A 97 5.10 9.73 -3.23
CA CYS A 97 4.43 9.97 -4.50
C CYS A 97 4.59 8.77 -5.43
N PHE A 98 3.54 7.97 -5.57
CA PHE A 98 3.51 6.84 -6.48
C PHE A 98 3.03 7.27 -7.87
N LEU A 99 3.83 6.98 -8.88
CA LEU A 99 3.45 7.18 -10.27
C LEU A 99 3.27 5.83 -10.96
N GLU A 100 2.28 5.74 -11.83
CA GLU A 100 2.02 4.56 -12.64
C GLU A 100 2.08 4.91 -14.13
N PHE A 101 2.92 4.20 -14.87
CA PHE A 101 2.89 4.20 -16.33
C PHE A 101 1.80 3.26 -16.82
N LYS A 102 0.76 3.81 -17.45
CA LYS A 102 -0.50 3.14 -17.81
C LYS A 102 -0.51 2.49 -19.19
N GLU A 103 0.65 2.12 -19.68
CA GLU A 103 0.81 1.43 -20.96
C GLU A 103 1.59 0.14 -20.76
N GLU A 104 1.36 -0.85 -21.62
CA GLU A 104 2.01 -2.17 -21.56
C GLU A 104 3.48 -2.14 -22.00
N SER A 105 3.89 -1.03 -22.64
CA SER A 105 5.28 -0.79 -23.05
C SER A 105 6.17 -0.45 -21.85
N ILE A 106 7.48 -0.65 -22.02
CA ILE A 106 8.47 -0.04 -21.13
C ILE A 106 8.57 1.45 -21.52
N PRO A 107 8.51 2.38 -20.54
CA PRO A 107 8.69 3.80 -20.82
C PRO A 107 10.05 4.07 -21.46
N THR A 108 10.09 5.05 -22.37
CA THR A 108 11.32 5.59 -22.93
C THR A 108 12.13 6.34 -21.86
N GLN A 109 13.41 6.59 -22.12
CA GLN A 109 14.29 7.29 -21.19
C GLN A 109 13.73 8.66 -20.75
N LYS A 110 13.18 9.46 -21.68
CA LYS A 110 12.57 10.75 -21.35
C LYS A 110 11.34 10.63 -20.46
N GLU A 111 10.58 9.55 -20.60
CA GLU A 111 9.42 9.28 -19.76
C GLU A 111 9.84 8.79 -18.37
N ILE A 112 10.91 7.99 -18.28
CA ILE A 112 11.54 7.61 -17.02
C ILE A 112 12.03 8.86 -16.27
N GLU A 113 12.77 9.75 -16.93
CA GLU A 113 13.22 11.03 -16.39
C GLU A 113 12.07 11.85 -15.84
N PHE A 114 11.04 12.09 -16.67
CA PHE A 114 9.87 12.84 -16.23
C PHE A 114 9.22 12.22 -14.98
N MET A 115 8.95 10.92 -14.97
CA MET A 115 8.27 10.27 -13.86
C MET A 115 9.14 10.25 -12.59
N THR A 116 10.42 9.88 -12.71
CA THR A 116 11.32 9.83 -11.56
C THR A 116 11.55 11.22 -10.96
N ASP A 117 11.62 12.27 -11.77
CA ASP A 117 11.69 13.66 -11.30
C ASP A 117 10.44 14.06 -10.51
N GLN A 118 9.24 13.75 -11.02
CA GLN A 118 8.01 14.07 -10.31
C GLN A 118 7.91 13.27 -9.00
N ALA A 119 8.25 11.98 -9.01
CA ALA A 119 8.29 11.17 -7.80
C ALA A 119 9.30 11.72 -6.79
N TYR A 120 10.44 12.21 -7.28
CA TYR A 120 11.51 12.79 -6.49
C TYR A 120 11.09 14.09 -5.79
N VAL A 121 10.49 15.02 -6.53
CA VAL A 121 10.06 16.33 -6.01
C VAL A 121 9.03 16.16 -4.90
N HIS A 122 8.14 15.18 -5.06
CA HIS A 122 6.98 15.00 -4.19
C HIS A 122 7.15 13.90 -3.12
N SER A 123 8.35 13.33 -2.95
CA SER A 123 8.58 12.29 -1.94
C SER A 123 9.80 12.56 -1.07
N ASP A 124 9.78 12.03 0.15
CA ASP A 124 10.96 11.95 1.02
C ASP A 124 11.81 10.72 0.72
N ILE A 125 11.15 9.64 0.28
CA ILE A 125 11.75 8.42 -0.27
C ILE A 125 11.19 8.26 -1.69
N THR A 126 12.03 8.29 -2.71
CA THR A 126 11.61 8.33 -4.12
C THR A 126 11.17 6.95 -4.61
N PRO A 127 9.87 6.69 -4.85
CA PRO A 127 9.44 5.42 -5.39
C PRO A 127 9.81 5.31 -6.87
N ILE A 128 10.39 4.17 -7.25
CA ILE A 128 10.50 3.80 -8.66
C ILE A 128 9.08 3.78 -9.24
N PRO A 129 8.79 4.37 -10.41
CA PRO A 129 7.44 4.33 -10.97
C PRO A 129 6.95 2.89 -11.21
N LYS A 130 5.65 2.69 -10.98
CA LYS A 130 4.98 1.43 -11.23
C LYS A 130 4.75 1.27 -12.74
N LEU A 131 4.98 0.07 -13.26
CA LEU A 131 4.54 -0.33 -14.60
C LEU A 131 3.16 -0.97 -14.56
N LEU A 132 2.31 -0.65 -15.55
CA LEU A 132 1.05 -1.33 -15.75
C LEU A 132 1.30 -2.80 -16.08
N ASP A 133 0.70 -3.66 -15.26
CA ASP A 133 0.55 -5.10 -15.45
C ASP A 133 1.67 -5.77 -16.25
N PHE A 134 2.90 -5.66 -15.74
CA PHE A 134 4.02 -6.42 -16.26
C PHE A 134 3.92 -7.91 -15.85
N THR A 135 2.72 -8.42 -15.55
CA THR A 135 2.48 -9.71 -14.88
C THR A 135 2.02 -10.83 -15.81
N GLU A 136 2.39 -10.83 -17.09
CA GLU A 136 2.42 -12.10 -17.83
C GLU A 136 3.52 -12.98 -17.25
N ARG A 137 3.19 -13.64 -16.13
CA ARG A 137 4.09 -14.30 -15.17
C ARG A 137 4.84 -15.48 -15.79
N VAL A 138 4.27 -16.01 -16.86
CA VAL A 138 4.67 -17.27 -17.47
C VAL A 138 4.36 -17.25 -18.96
N THR A 139 5.32 -17.70 -19.76
CA THR A 139 5.07 -18.13 -21.13
C THR A 139 4.52 -19.55 -21.07
N THR A 140 3.40 -19.82 -21.71
CA THR A 140 2.90 -21.21 -21.83
C THR A 140 3.55 -21.85 -23.04
N THR A 141 4.45 -22.80 -22.82
CA THR A 141 5.02 -23.66 -23.84
C THR A 141 4.32 -25.01 -23.85
N ILE A 142 4.23 -25.65 -25.01
CA ILE A 142 3.73 -27.03 -25.13
C ILE A 142 4.97 -27.93 -25.24
N THR A 143 5.12 -28.84 -24.29
CA THR A 143 6.21 -29.82 -24.27
C THR A 143 6.04 -30.85 -25.39
N LYS A 144 7.10 -31.60 -25.71
CA LYS A 144 7.07 -32.63 -26.77
C LYS A 144 6.00 -33.72 -26.55
N ASP A 145 5.57 -33.93 -25.31
CA ASP A 145 4.49 -34.84 -24.91
C ASP A 145 3.10 -34.17 -24.83
N GLY A 146 2.94 -32.95 -25.36
CA GLY A 146 1.66 -32.25 -25.45
C GLY A 146 1.17 -31.60 -24.15
N LYS A 147 2.00 -31.57 -23.09
CA LYS A 147 1.65 -30.90 -21.82
C LYS A 147 1.93 -29.41 -21.90
N LYS A 148 1.05 -28.61 -21.31
CA LYS A 148 1.29 -27.18 -21.11
C LYS A 148 2.29 -27.01 -19.96
N GLN A 149 3.46 -26.48 -20.26
CA GLN A 149 4.44 -26.04 -19.29
C GLN A 149 4.39 -24.52 -19.19
N GLN A 150 4.27 -24.00 -17.98
CA GLN A 150 4.35 -22.57 -17.72
C GLN A 150 5.78 -22.26 -17.29
N LEU A 151 6.52 -21.54 -18.13
CA LEU A 151 7.90 -21.14 -17.86
C LEU A 151 7.97 -19.65 -17.56
N PRO A 152 8.79 -19.22 -16.59
CA PRO A 152 9.06 -17.81 -16.35
C PRO A 152 9.50 -17.09 -17.65
N ASN A 153 9.01 -15.87 -17.88
CA ASN A 153 9.40 -15.08 -19.05
C ASN A 153 10.70 -14.29 -18.77
N GLU A 154 11.84 -14.95 -18.93
CA GLU A 154 13.19 -14.38 -18.65
C GLU A 154 13.42 -13.06 -19.40
N SER A 155 13.08 -13.00 -20.69
CA SER A 155 13.24 -11.78 -21.50
C SER A 155 12.45 -10.59 -20.96
N LYS A 156 11.26 -10.82 -20.37
CA LYS A 156 10.51 -9.77 -19.68
C LYS A 156 11.22 -9.35 -18.40
N PHE A 157 11.67 -10.30 -17.58
CA PHE A 157 12.37 -9.97 -16.33
C PHE A 157 13.67 -9.17 -16.59
N ASP A 158 14.44 -9.49 -17.62
CA ASP A 158 15.63 -8.71 -18.00
C ASP A 158 15.29 -7.28 -18.42
N LYS A 159 14.22 -7.10 -19.20
CA LYS A 159 13.70 -5.77 -19.56
C LYS A 159 13.25 -4.99 -18.33
N PHE A 160 12.65 -5.69 -17.35
CA PHE A 160 12.26 -5.08 -16.08
C PHE A 160 13.48 -4.67 -15.25
N LEU A 161 14.50 -5.52 -15.12
CA LEU A 161 15.75 -5.16 -14.43
C LEU A 161 16.46 -3.99 -15.11
N LYS A 162 16.46 -3.95 -16.46
CA LYS A 162 16.96 -2.80 -17.21
C LYS A 162 16.17 -1.53 -16.88
N TYR A 163 14.85 -1.60 -16.88
CA TYR A 163 13.98 -0.48 -16.49
C TYR A 163 14.27 0.01 -15.06
N LEU A 164 14.42 -0.90 -14.10
CA LEU A 164 14.77 -0.55 -12.72
C LEU A 164 16.13 0.14 -12.65
N LYS A 165 17.12 -0.36 -13.41
CA LYS A 165 18.44 0.24 -13.50
C LYS A 165 18.37 1.66 -14.08
N ASP A 166 17.66 1.84 -15.20
CA ASP A 166 17.47 3.14 -15.86
C ASP A 166 16.80 4.15 -14.88
N CYS A 167 15.82 3.70 -14.08
CA CYS A 167 15.21 4.51 -13.02
C CYS A 167 16.18 4.86 -11.88
N ILE A 168 16.96 3.90 -11.39
CA ILE A 168 17.93 4.12 -10.30
C ILE A 168 19.00 5.13 -10.75
N GLU A 169 19.56 4.95 -11.94
CA GLU A 169 20.59 5.85 -12.49
C GLU A 169 20.05 7.28 -12.61
N THR A 170 18.81 7.43 -13.08
CA THR A 170 18.16 8.75 -13.18
C THR A 170 17.95 9.40 -11.82
N ILE A 171 17.44 8.65 -10.83
CA ILE A 171 17.23 9.19 -9.46
C ILE A 171 18.56 9.54 -8.79
N GLN A 172 19.63 8.78 -9.05
CA GLN A 172 20.96 9.00 -8.47
C GLN A 172 21.66 10.24 -9.03
N GLN A 173 21.30 10.70 -10.23
CA GLN A 173 21.80 11.98 -10.76
C GLN A 173 21.30 13.19 -9.95
N LEU A 174 20.25 13.02 -9.14
CA LEU A 174 19.68 14.03 -8.24
C LEU A 174 20.38 14.01 -6.85
N ASN A 175 19.89 14.78 -5.87
CA ASN A 175 20.51 14.88 -4.53
C ASN A 175 20.34 13.64 -3.62
N ASN A 176 20.35 12.43 -4.19
CA ASN A 176 20.50 11.15 -3.49
C ASN A 176 19.46 10.87 -2.39
N LYS A 177 18.18 11.26 -2.56
CA LYS A 177 17.10 10.75 -1.68
C LYS A 177 17.09 9.21 -1.67
N PRO A 178 16.70 8.57 -0.56
CA PRO A 178 16.49 7.12 -0.54
C PRO A 178 15.51 6.68 -1.63
N ILE A 179 15.76 5.54 -2.25
CA ILE A 179 14.92 4.98 -3.33
C ILE A 179 14.02 3.91 -2.72
N MET A 180 12.74 3.90 -3.11
CA MET A 180 11.80 2.82 -2.81
C MET A 180 11.60 1.92 -4.02
N GLY A 181 12.09 0.69 -3.91
CA GLY A 181 12.02 -0.33 -4.95
C GLY A 181 10.59 -0.78 -5.22
N TYR A 182 10.23 -0.89 -6.50
CA TYR A 182 8.97 -1.44 -6.94
C TYR A 182 9.02 -2.98 -6.93
N VAL A 183 8.17 -3.63 -6.14
CA VAL A 183 8.07 -5.09 -6.09
C VAL A 183 6.79 -5.55 -6.81
N PRO A 184 6.86 -6.00 -8.07
CA PRO A 184 5.74 -6.64 -8.75
C PRO A 184 5.48 -8.04 -8.18
N ASP A 185 4.34 -8.65 -8.50
CA ASP A 185 4.03 -10.04 -8.11
C ASP A 185 4.79 -11.08 -8.98
N PHE A 186 6.13 -11.02 -8.96
CA PHE A 186 7.08 -11.90 -9.63
C PHE A 186 7.72 -12.90 -8.67
N ARG A 187 6.90 -13.76 -8.07
CA ARG A 187 7.36 -14.71 -7.04
C ARG A 187 8.54 -15.58 -7.47
N PHE A 188 8.63 -15.95 -8.75
CA PHE A 188 9.72 -16.77 -9.28
C PHE A 188 11.06 -16.05 -9.30
N TYR A 189 11.07 -14.72 -9.36
CA TYR A 189 12.27 -13.90 -9.49
C TYR A 189 12.54 -13.02 -8.26
N PHE A 190 11.92 -13.33 -7.11
CA PHE A 190 12.14 -12.54 -5.90
C PHE A 190 13.58 -12.61 -5.40
N LYS A 191 14.27 -13.73 -5.62
CA LYS A 191 15.67 -13.85 -5.23
C LYS A 191 16.51 -12.85 -6.02
N GLU A 192 16.45 -12.92 -7.35
CA GLU A 192 17.19 -12.07 -8.27
C GLU A 192 16.82 -10.60 -8.11
N LEU A 193 15.54 -10.30 -7.89
CA LEU A 193 15.05 -8.94 -7.67
C LEU A 193 15.56 -8.36 -6.34
N VAL A 194 15.51 -9.13 -5.25
CA VAL A 194 16.04 -8.68 -3.95
C VAL A 194 17.55 -8.53 -4.00
N GLU A 195 18.28 -9.47 -4.58
CA GLU A 195 19.72 -9.37 -4.78
C GLU A 195 20.08 -8.12 -5.60
N PHE A 196 19.32 -7.82 -6.65
CA PHE A 196 19.47 -6.58 -7.42
C PHE A 196 19.27 -5.34 -6.55
N TYR A 197 18.20 -5.27 -5.75
CA TYR A 197 17.94 -4.12 -4.90
C TYR A 197 19.00 -3.94 -3.80
N VAL A 198 19.36 -5.01 -3.09
CA VAL A 198 20.36 -4.99 -2.03
C VAL A 198 21.72 -4.58 -2.57
N LYS A 199 22.13 -5.11 -3.74
CA LYS A 199 23.38 -4.72 -4.41
C LYS A 199 23.42 -3.23 -4.76
N ASN A 200 22.27 -2.63 -5.03
CA ASN A 200 22.16 -1.21 -5.30
C ASN A 200 21.97 -0.37 -4.03
N GLY A 201 21.91 -0.94 -2.83
CA GLY A 201 21.68 -0.19 -1.58
C GLY A 201 20.23 0.28 -1.40
N ILE A 202 19.26 -0.46 -1.94
CA ILE A 202 17.83 -0.18 -1.78
C ILE A 202 17.27 -1.07 -0.67
N ASN A 203 16.79 -0.43 0.39
CA ASN A 203 16.22 -1.09 1.57
C ASN A 203 14.78 -0.65 1.87
N THR A 204 14.14 0.08 0.97
CA THR A 204 12.72 0.39 1.09
C THR A 204 11.99 -0.13 -0.14
N PHE A 205 10.81 -0.68 0.06
CA PHE A 205 10.08 -1.40 -0.98
C PHE A 205 8.61 -1.02 -0.92
N TYR A 206 7.96 -1.01 -2.08
CA TYR A 206 6.51 -1.05 -2.13
C TYR A 206 6.01 -2.21 -2.99
N TYR A 207 4.93 -2.84 -2.53
CA TYR A 207 4.27 -3.97 -3.16
C TYR A 207 2.83 -3.56 -3.50
N ASP A 208 2.45 -3.62 -4.78
CA ASP A 208 1.07 -3.36 -5.19
C ASP A 208 0.20 -4.60 -4.98
N ALA A 209 -0.77 -4.51 -4.08
CA ALA A 209 -1.69 -5.60 -3.80
C ALA A 209 -2.78 -5.76 -4.86
N HIS A 210 -2.93 -4.82 -5.81
CA HIS A 210 -3.93 -4.86 -6.87
C HIS A 210 -5.35 -5.13 -6.35
N LEU A 211 -5.73 -4.49 -5.24
CA LEU A 211 -7.01 -4.67 -4.55
C LEU A 211 -7.23 -6.06 -3.93
N SER A 212 -6.21 -6.90 -3.87
CA SER A 212 -6.22 -8.17 -3.16
C SER A 212 -5.94 -7.94 -1.67
N SER A 213 -6.48 -8.83 -0.83
CA SER A 213 -6.18 -8.76 0.60
C SER A 213 -4.76 -9.25 0.89
N PRO A 214 -4.05 -8.68 1.88
CA PRO A 214 -2.74 -9.18 2.31
C PRO A 214 -2.77 -10.68 2.60
N MET A 215 -3.85 -11.17 3.22
CA MET A 215 -4.02 -12.59 3.54
C MET A 215 -4.07 -13.50 2.31
N THR A 216 -4.58 -13.03 1.18
CA THR A 216 -4.52 -13.74 -0.11
C THR A 216 -3.11 -13.72 -0.69
N LEU A 217 -2.34 -12.67 -0.41
CA LEU A 217 -0.98 -12.44 -0.89
C LEU A 217 0.10 -12.98 0.06
N GLN A 218 -0.28 -13.67 1.15
CA GLN A 218 0.64 -14.19 2.17
C GLN A 218 1.84 -14.97 1.58
N GLY A 219 1.62 -15.72 0.49
CA GLY A 219 2.68 -16.47 -0.18
C GLY A 219 3.72 -15.56 -0.84
N SER A 220 3.29 -14.49 -1.50
CA SER A 220 4.19 -13.47 -2.07
C SER A 220 4.93 -12.74 -0.96
N ILE A 221 4.20 -12.23 0.03
CA ILE A 221 4.79 -11.42 1.10
C ILE A 221 5.84 -12.23 1.85
N ARG A 222 5.53 -13.48 2.22
CA ARG A 222 6.48 -14.38 2.88
C ARG A 222 7.68 -14.73 2.00
N ALA A 223 7.50 -14.91 0.69
CA ALA A 223 8.60 -15.16 -0.23
C ALA A 223 9.54 -13.95 -0.30
N LEU A 224 9.00 -12.74 -0.44
CA LEU A 224 9.78 -11.50 -0.40
C LEU A 224 10.56 -11.38 0.91
N SER A 225 9.89 -11.54 2.06
CA SER A 225 10.53 -11.44 3.37
C SER A 225 11.61 -12.51 3.56
N ARG A 226 11.44 -13.71 3.00
CA ARG A 226 12.46 -14.77 3.04
C ARG A 226 13.69 -14.38 2.24
N GLU A 227 13.52 -13.85 1.03
CA GLU A 227 14.67 -13.43 0.23
C GLU A 227 15.38 -12.21 0.84
N LEU A 228 14.65 -11.28 1.46
CA LEU A 228 15.25 -10.21 2.26
C LEU A 228 16.04 -10.75 3.46
N ASN A 229 15.54 -11.79 4.13
CA ASN A 229 16.25 -12.44 5.24
C ASN A 229 17.50 -13.20 4.78
N ASN A 230 17.44 -13.86 3.62
CA ASN A 230 18.59 -14.55 3.03
C ASN A 230 19.76 -13.60 2.72
N ASN A 231 19.43 -12.33 2.46
CA ASN A 231 20.36 -11.23 2.17
C ASN A 231 20.65 -10.34 3.40
N ASP A 232 20.29 -10.77 4.62
CA ASP A 232 20.52 -10.03 5.88
C ASP A 232 19.95 -8.59 5.86
N ALA A 233 18.89 -8.39 5.07
CA ALA A 233 18.26 -7.11 4.80
C ALA A 233 16.88 -6.96 5.46
N LEU A 234 16.22 -8.06 5.86
CA LEU A 234 14.83 -8.04 6.34
C LEU A 234 14.61 -7.03 7.48
N GLU A 235 15.42 -7.06 8.54
CA GLU A 235 15.26 -6.15 9.70
C GLU A 235 15.60 -4.69 9.39
N LYS A 236 16.36 -4.47 8.31
CA LYS A 236 16.77 -3.16 7.81
C LYS A 236 15.88 -2.66 6.68
N SER A 237 14.80 -3.37 6.39
CA SER A 237 13.91 -3.07 5.28
C SER A 237 12.58 -2.51 5.73
N TYR A 238 12.04 -1.56 4.96
CA TYR A 238 10.66 -1.06 5.07
C TYR A 238 9.83 -1.52 3.89
N ILE A 239 8.67 -2.13 4.14
CA ILE A 239 7.76 -2.65 3.11
C ILE A 239 6.42 -1.92 3.20
N HIS A 240 6.09 -1.16 2.15
CA HIS A 240 4.82 -0.47 2.00
C HIS A 240 3.87 -1.25 1.07
N MET A 241 2.61 -1.42 1.43
CA MET A 241 1.62 -2.09 0.57
C MET A 241 0.69 -1.08 -0.09
N LEU A 242 0.78 -0.95 -1.41
CA LEU A 242 -0.09 -0.09 -2.20
C LEU A 242 -1.38 -0.82 -2.61
N ASN A 243 -2.50 -0.10 -2.71
CA ASN A 243 -3.81 -0.63 -3.11
C ASN A 243 -4.29 -1.89 -2.33
N PRO A 244 -4.16 -1.94 -1.00
CA PRO A 244 -4.62 -3.09 -0.23
C PRO A 244 -6.14 -3.29 -0.37
N GLY A 245 -6.57 -4.54 -0.50
CA GLY A 245 -7.97 -4.92 -0.40
C GLY A 245 -8.36 -5.29 1.03
N TYR A 246 -9.50 -4.79 1.51
CA TYR A 246 -10.05 -5.19 2.81
C TYR A 246 -10.48 -6.68 2.87
N GLY A 247 -10.76 -7.30 1.71
CA GLY A 247 -11.26 -8.68 1.62
C GLY A 247 -12.50 -8.81 0.74
N ARG A 248 -13.04 -10.03 0.63
CA ARG A 248 -14.31 -10.30 -0.07
C ARG A 248 -15.40 -10.56 0.96
N ALA A 249 -16.50 -9.82 0.87
CA ALA A 249 -17.73 -10.12 1.59
C ALA A 249 -18.64 -11.00 0.73
N SER A 250 -19.43 -11.87 1.35
CA SER A 250 -20.66 -12.35 0.72
C SER A 250 -21.62 -11.17 0.55
N LYS A 251 -22.52 -11.23 -0.45
CA LYS A 251 -23.44 -10.12 -0.76
C LYS A 251 -24.32 -9.73 0.44
N ASP A 252 -24.66 -10.72 1.27
CA ASP A 252 -25.63 -10.60 2.37
C ASP A 252 -24.97 -10.36 3.73
N SER A 253 -23.64 -10.38 3.82
CA SER A 253 -22.97 -10.11 5.08
C SER A 253 -23.10 -8.64 5.48
N SER A 254 -23.48 -8.40 6.74
CA SER A 254 -23.43 -7.09 7.39
C SER A 254 -22.01 -6.70 7.80
N ILE A 255 -21.05 -7.63 7.79
CA ILE A 255 -19.67 -7.39 8.20
C ILE A 255 -18.70 -7.92 7.15
N ILE A 256 -17.68 -7.13 6.81
CA ILE A 256 -16.55 -7.58 6.00
C ILE A 256 -15.32 -7.67 6.92
N PRO A 257 -14.73 -8.86 7.15
CA PRO A 257 -13.51 -8.95 7.95
C PRO A 257 -12.42 -8.05 7.40
N ALA A 258 -11.78 -7.25 8.24
CA ALA A 258 -10.71 -6.33 7.86
C ALA A 258 -9.39 -7.10 7.70
N LYS A 259 -9.19 -7.73 6.53
CA LYS A 259 -7.97 -8.50 6.25
C LYS A 259 -6.77 -7.64 5.86
N ASP A 260 -7.01 -6.37 5.56
CA ASP A 260 -6.01 -5.34 5.30
C ASP A 260 -5.16 -5.02 6.54
N VAL A 261 -5.78 -4.76 7.69
CA VAL A 261 -5.04 -4.47 8.95
C VAL A 261 -4.19 -5.67 9.40
N LEU A 262 -4.58 -6.89 9.04
CA LEU A 262 -3.77 -8.09 9.32
C LEU A 262 -2.49 -8.17 8.46
N GLY A 263 -2.36 -7.33 7.44
CA GLY A 263 -1.15 -7.24 6.61
C GLY A 263 0.11 -6.92 7.41
N PHE A 264 -0.01 -6.14 8.49
CA PHE A 264 1.11 -5.86 9.39
C PHE A 264 1.68 -7.15 10.02
N GLY A 265 0.81 -8.12 10.33
CA GLY A 265 1.20 -9.44 10.82
C GLY A 265 1.80 -10.37 9.76
N LEU A 266 1.90 -9.92 8.51
CA LEU A 266 2.63 -10.62 7.45
C LEU A 266 4.00 -9.98 7.17
N GLY A 267 4.38 -8.94 7.92
CA GLY A 267 5.65 -8.22 7.76
C GLY A 267 5.56 -6.99 6.85
N ILE A 268 4.35 -6.48 6.61
CA ILE A 268 4.15 -5.17 5.99
C ILE A 268 4.34 -4.09 7.06
N ASP A 269 4.99 -2.99 6.73
CA ASP A 269 5.29 -1.90 7.67
C ASP A 269 4.39 -0.68 7.44
N GLY A 270 4.07 -0.41 6.18
CA GLY A 270 3.19 0.67 5.77
C GLY A 270 1.98 0.15 5.00
N LEU A 271 0.79 0.61 5.36
CA LEU A 271 -0.44 0.32 4.62
C LEU A 271 -0.84 1.54 3.80
N GLY A 272 -0.82 1.38 2.49
CA GLY A 272 -1.09 2.42 1.50
C GLY A 272 -2.56 2.74 1.32
N GLU A 273 -2.87 3.66 0.41
CA GLU A 273 -4.23 3.97 -0.01
C GLU A 273 -4.71 3.13 -1.19
N ARG A 274 -6.03 3.18 -1.44
CA ARG A 274 -6.68 2.49 -2.55
C ARG A 274 -6.91 3.43 -3.73
N HIS A 275 -5.95 3.46 -4.65
CA HIS A 275 -6.01 4.26 -5.88
C HIS A 275 -6.67 3.55 -7.05
N MET A 276 -6.68 2.23 -7.02
CA MET A 276 -7.29 1.41 -8.07
C MET A 276 -8.81 1.26 -7.87
N LYS A 277 -9.54 1.50 -8.96
CA LYS A 277 -10.96 1.16 -9.05
C LYS A 277 -11.11 -0.26 -9.57
N ARG A 278 -12.08 -0.98 -9.03
CA ARG A 278 -12.43 -2.31 -9.58
C ARG A 278 -13.09 -2.11 -10.94
N VAL A 279 -12.53 -2.72 -11.96
CA VAL A 279 -13.16 -2.78 -13.29
C VAL A 279 -14.22 -3.88 -13.24
N PHE A 280 -15.45 -3.52 -13.58
CA PHE A 280 -16.55 -4.46 -13.72
C PHE A 280 -16.85 -4.65 -15.21
N ASN A 281 -17.34 -5.82 -15.60
CA ASN A 281 -17.90 -5.99 -16.93
C ASN A 281 -19.14 -5.08 -17.09
N LYS A 282 -19.51 -4.78 -18.33
CA LYS A 282 -20.57 -3.80 -18.65
C LYS A 282 -21.90 -4.14 -17.96
N GLU A 283 -22.30 -5.40 -18.00
CA GLU A 283 -23.55 -5.89 -17.41
C GLU A 283 -23.59 -5.68 -15.89
N LEU A 284 -22.52 -6.04 -15.17
CA LEU A 284 -22.43 -5.86 -13.73
C LEU A 284 -22.35 -4.38 -13.35
N ALA A 285 -21.64 -3.57 -14.14
CA ALA A 285 -21.59 -2.13 -13.94
C ALA A 285 -22.97 -1.48 -14.07
N GLU A 286 -23.75 -1.88 -15.09
CA GLU A 286 -25.12 -1.42 -15.29
C GLU A 286 -26.06 -1.90 -14.17
N TYR A 287 -25.93 -3.15 -13.73
CA TYR A 287 -26.69 -3.68 -12.59
C TYR A 287 -26.43 -2.89 -11.31
N MET A 288 -25.15 -2.62 -10.99
CA MET A 288 -24.76 -1.86 -9.80
C MET A 288 -25.22 -0.40 -9.86
N LYS A 289 -25.28 0.19 -11.07
CA LYS A 289 -25.84 1.53 -11.27
C LYS A 289 -27.34 1.58 -11.01
N LYS A 290 -28.08 0.53 -11.40
CA LYS A 290 -29.53 0.40 -11.14
C LYS A 290 -29.85 0.00 -9.70
N ASN A 291 -28.93 -0.68 -9.02
CA ASN A 291 -29.10 -1.20 -7.66
C ASN A 291 -27.97 -0.69 -6.73
N PRO A 292 -27.91 0.62 -6.45
CA PRO A 292 -26.85 1.17 -5.63
C PRO A 292 -26.90 0.62 -4.19
N ASP A 293 -25.75 0.19 -3.68
CA ASP A 293 -25.60 -0.18 -2.28
C ASP A 293 -25.51 1.09 -1.43
N ASN A 294 -26.63 1.46 -0.81
CA ASN A 294 -26.77 2.67 0.01
C ASN A 294 -26.15 2.53 1.41
N ARG A 295 -25.51 1.40 1.71
CA ARG A 295 -24.86 1.17 3.00
C ARG A 295 -23.44 1.74 2.99
N SER A 296 -23.09 2.37 4.09
CA SER A 296 -21.71 2.72 4.41
C SER A 296 -20.93 1.48 4.80
N ARG A 297 -19.62 1.51 4.60
CA ARG A 297 -18.67 0.49 5.11
C ARG A 297 -17.71 1.19 6.05
N LEU A 298 -17.94 1.04 7.34
CA LEU A 298 -17.22 1.74 8.40
C LEU A 298 -16.34 0.76 9.16
N PHE A 299 -15.04 1.03 9.22
CA PHE A 299 -14.09 0.20 9.94
C PHE A 299 -14.32 0.30 11.45
N ASP A 300 -14.50 -0.83 12.11
CA ASP A 300 -14.52 -0.95 13.56
C ASP A 300 -13.26 -1.66 14.05
N LYS A 301 -12.38 -0.89 14.71
CA LYS A 301 -11.13 -1.36 15.29
C LYS A 301 -11.32 -2.32 16.47
N LYS A 302 -12.50 -2.37 17.11
CA LYS A 302 -12.76 -3.32 18.20
C LYS A 302 -12.99 -4.73 17.66
N SER A 303 -13.81 -4.84 16.62
CA SER A 303 -14.15 -6.13 16.01
C SER A 303 -13.23 -6.54 14.85
N TYR A 304 -12.42 -5.63 14.30
CA TYR A 304 -11.69 -5.81 13.03
C TYR A 304 -12.61 -6.18 11.86
N GLY A 305 -13.72 -5.44 11.76
CA GLY A 305 -14.72 -5.59 10.70
C GLY A 305 -15.08 -4.26 10.08
N TYR A 306 -15.35 -4.26 8.79
CA TYR A 306 -16.07 -3.18 8.13
C TYR A 306 -17.57 -3.44 8.26
N ILE A 307 -18.22 -2.65 9.11
CA ILE A 307 -19.65 -2.73 9.37
C ILE A 307 -20.38 -2.09 8.19
N LYS A 308 -21.21 -2.89 7.52
CA LYS A 308 -21.98 -2.54 6.33
C LYS A 308 -23.40 -2.15 6.73
N THR A 309 -23.63 -0.87 6.98
CA THR A 309 -24.92 -0.39 7.49
C THR A 309 -25.29 1.01 6.99
N ALA A 310 -26.59 1.29 6.97
CA ALA A 310 -27.16 2.64 6.89
C ALA A 310 -28.03 2.96 8.12
N ASP A 311 -28.14 2.02 9.07
CA ASP A 311 -28.93 2.16 10.29
C ASP A 311 -28.19 3.05 11.30
N LYS A 312 -28.80 4.19 11.61
CA LYS A 312 -28.31 5.17 12.57
C LYS A 312 -28.02 4.56 13.95
N LYS A 313 -28.90 3.68 14.44
CA LYS A 313 -28.75 3.04 15.76
C LYS A 313 -27.53 2.14 15.80
N ILE A 314 -27.24 1.46 14.69
CA ILE A 314 -26.03 0.64 14.57
C ILE A 314 -24.80 1.55 14.59
N ILE A 315 -24.81 2.62 13.78
CA ILE A 315 -23.70 3.58 13.69
C ILE A 315 -23.40 4.19 15.06
N GLU A 316 -24.40 4.76 15.73
CA GLU A 316 -24.28 5.36 17.08
C GLU A 316 -23.71 4.39 18.12
N LYS A 317 -24.04 3.10 18.02
CA LYS A 317 -23.58 2.08 18.97
C LYS A 317 -22.07 1.80 18.88
N PHE A 318 -21.49 1.77 17.67
CA PHE A 318 -20.08 1.43 17.50
C PHE A 318 -19.18 2.64 17.22
N TYR A 319 -19.75 3.82 16.95
CA TYR A 319 -18.97 4.98 16.55
C TYR A 319 -17.89 5.32 17.59
N PRO A 320 -16.63 5.47 17.17
CA PRO A 320 -15.53 5.70 18.09
C PRO A 320 -15.49 7.15 18.59
N ASN A 321 -15.34 7.33 19.91
CA ASN A 321 -15.24 8.65 20.55
C ASN A 321 -13.95 9.42 20.19
N ASP A 322 -12.93 8.73 19.70
CA ASP A 322 -11.64 9.29 19.31
C ASP A 322 -11.54 9.64 17.81
N SER A 323 -12.66 9.57 17.08
CA SER A 323 -12.74 10.05 15.69
C SER A 323 -12.78 11.58 15.64
N GLY A 324 -12.03 12.17 14.72
CA GLY A 324 -12.18 13.58 14.34
C GLY A 324 -13.29 13.81 13.31
N VAL A 325 -13.69 12.74 12.60
CA VAL A 325 -14.81 12.79 11.65
C VAL A 325 -16.11 12.88 12.44
N ASP A 326 -16.96 13.84 12.09
CA ASP A 326 -18.24 14.01 12.78
C ASP A 326 -19.21 12.89 12.39
N ILE A 327 -19.79 12.23 13.40
CA ILE A 327 -20.82 11.20 13.24
C ILE A 327 -22.03 11.72 12.46
N SER A 328 -22.35 13.01 12.56
CA SER A 328 -23.48 13.64 11.86
C SER A 328 -23.43 13.41 10.34
N ASN A 329 -22.23 13.29 9.76
CA ASN A 329 -22.04 12.96 8.34
C ASN A 329 -22.64 11.60 7.93
N PHE A 330 -22.86 10.70 8.89
CA PHE A 330 -23.38 9.35 8.70
C PHE A 330 -24.84 9.22 9.15
N LEU A 331 -25.42 10.23 9.80
CA LEU A 331 -26.76 10.19 10.39
C LEU A 331 -27.81 10.93 9.55
N THR A 332 -27.47 11.39 8.34
CA THR A 332 -28.37 12.15 7.45
C THR A 332 -29.50 11.30 6.84
N GLY A 333 -29.43 9.97 6.93
CA GLY A 333 -30.40 9.05 6.30
C GLY A 333 -30.12 8.79 4.81
N SER A 334 -29.14 9.46 4.23
CA SER A 334 -28.55 9.13 2.93
C SER A 334 -27.16 8.52 3.12
N LYS A 335 -26.67 7.81 2.09
CA LYS A 335 -25.29 7.32 2.12
C LYS A 335 -24.34 8.53 2.14
N PRO A 336 -23.36 8.58 3.05
CA PRO A 336 -22.32 9.61 3.03
C PRO A 336 -21.58 9.58 1.69
N SER A 337 -20.90 10.68 1.37
CA SER A 337 -20.00 10.69 0.23
C SER A 337 -18.91 9.63 0.42
N ASP A 338 -18.44 9.04 -0.69
CA ASP A 338 -17.35 8.06 -0.63
C ASP A 338 -16.09 8.66 0.03
N LYS A 339 -15.89 9.99 -0.08
CA LYS A 339 -14.79 10.72 0.55
C LYS A 339 -14.91 10.80 2.08
N VAL A 340 -16.11 11.05 2.61
CA VAL A 340 -16.38 11.04 4.06
C VAL A 340 -16.13 9.65 4.63
N GLN A 341 -16.67 8.61 3.98
CA GLN A 341 -16.46 7.22 4.42
C GLN A 341 -14.96 6.84 4.37
N HIS A 342 -14.27 7.26 3.31
CA HIS A 342 -12.85 7.03 3.16
C HIS A 342 -12.04 7.72 4.27
N ALA A 343 -12.31 9.01 4.53
CA ALA A 343 -11.68 9.77 5.61
C ALA A 343 -11.84 9.08 6.97
N PHE A 344 -13.05 8.61 7.31
CA PHE A 344 -13.29 7.87 8.54
C PHE A 344 -12.48 6.56 8.60
N ASN A 345 -12.51 5.74 7.55
CA ASN A 345 -11.79 4.47 7.55
C ASN A 345 -10.27 4.65 7.63
N ALA A 346 -9.72 5.60 6.87
CA ALA A 346 -8.30 5.92 6.87
C ALA A 346 -7.86 6.41 8.26
N GLU A 347 -8.65 7.28 8.89
CA GLU A 347 -8.42 7.74 10.26
C GLU A 347 -8.44 6.59 11.27
N GLN A 348 -9.48 5.75 11.25
CA GLN A 348 -9.62 4.66 12.22
C GLN A 348 -8.54 3.59 12.05
N LEU A 349 -8.11 3.30 10.82
CA LEU A 349 -6.94 2.46 10.57
C LEU A 349 -5.66 3.11 11.08
N ALA A 350 -5.45 4.41 10.86
CA ALA A 350 -4.28 5.12 11.36
C ALA A 350 -4.22 5.14 12.91
N LEU A 351 -5.36 5.39 13.57
CA LEU A 351 -5.45 5.29 15.03
C LEU A 351 -5.17 3.87 15.52
N GLU A 352 -5.60 2.84 14.80
CA GLU A 352 -5.26 1.46 15.12
C GLU A 352 -3.75 1.20 14.95
N THR A 353 -3.11 1.76 13.94
CA THR A 353 -1.65 1.62 13.79
C THR A 353 -0.88 2.22 14.96
N LEU A 354 -1.32 3.37 15.50
CA LEU A 354 -0.75 3.93 16.73
C LEU A 354 -0.93 2.98 17.92
N LYS A 355 -2.10 2.32 18.02
CA LYS A 355 -2.32 1.34 19.08
C LYS A 355 -1.39 0.13 18.92
N LEU A 356 -1.18 -0.36 17.71
CA LEU A 356 -0.24 -1.45 17.43
C LEU A 356 1.20 -1.04 17.80
N GLN A 357 1.61 0.21 17.52
CA GLN A 357 2.91 0.74 17.95
C GLN A 357 3.09 0.74 19.47
N GLU A 358 2.06 1.16 20.22
CA GLU A 358 2.06 1.11 21.69
C GLU A 358 2.24 -0.34 22.16
N MET A 359 1.43 -1.28 21.62
CA MET A 359 1.47 -2.70 22.00
C MET A 359 2.82 -3.34 21.70
N LEU A 360 3.48 -2.99 20.59
CA LEU A 360 4.82 -3.47 20.24
C LEU A 360 5.92 -2.96 21.19
N SER A 361 5.62 -1.92 21.97
CA SER A 361 6.52 -1.39 23.00
C SER A 361 6.30 -2.05 24.36
N GLU A 362 5.23 -2.83 24.52
CA GLU A 362 4.91 -3.56 25.75
C GLU A 362 5.52 -4.97 25.72
N PRO A 363 5.85 -5.56 26.89
CA PRO A 363 6.39 -6.92 26.96
C PRO A 363 5.36 -8.03 26.64
N LYS A 364 4.13 -7.67 26.29
CA LYS A 364 3.04 -8.62 26.02
C LYS A 364 2.95 -8.92 24.51
N PRO A 365 2.79 -10.18 24.10
CA PRO A 365 2.66 -10.52 22.68
C PRO A 365 1.49 -9.81 22.03
N LEU A 366 1.74 -9.13 20.91
CA LEU A 366 0.70 -8.43 20.14
C LEU A 366 -0.32 -9.41 19.55
N LEU A 367 0.10 -10.66 19.30
CA LEU A 367 -0.78 -11.71 18.81
C LEU A 367 -2.04 -11.91 19.68
N ASN A 368 -1.89 -11.83 21.01
CA ASN A 368 -3.02 -11.96 21.94
C ASN A 368 -4.03 -10.83 21.80
N TYR A 369 -3.59 -9.63 21.45
CA TYR A 369 -4.46 -8.49 21.19
C TYR A 369 -5.27 -8.70 19.90
N VAL A 370 -4.61 -9.17 18.83
CA VAL A 370 -5.24 -9.43 17.53
C VAL A 370 -6.20 -10.62 17.60
N GLN A 371 -5.87 -11.67 18.34
CA GLN A 371 -6.70 -12.87 18.50
C GLN A 371 -8.03 -12.59 19.21
N LYS A 372 -8.10 -11.54 20.05
CA LYS A 372 -9.34 -11.15 20.76
C LYS A 372 -10.34 -10.41 19.87
N LYS A 373 -9.98 -10.07 18.64
CA LYS A 373 -10.84 -9.33 17.71
C LYS A 373 -11.89 -10.26 17.11
N GLU A 374 -13.16 -9.90 17.23
CA GLU A 374 -14.31 -10.74 16.86
C GLU A 374 -14.26 -11.31 15.44
N ASN A 375 -13.78 -10.53 14.46
CA ASN A 375 -13.74 -10.93 13.04
C ASN A 375 -12.38 -11.49 12.60
N VAL A 376 -11.47 -11.75 13.54
CA VAL A 376 -10.22 -12.48 13.28
C VAL A 376 -10.46 -13.95 13.57
N LYS A 377 -10.37 -14.77 12.51
CA LYS A 377 -10.62 -16.21 12.60
C LYS A 377 -9.35 -16.96 12.97
N GLU A 378 -9.52 -18.17 13.50
CA GLU A 378 -8.40 -19.05 13.85
C GLU A 378 -7.45 -19.31 12.66
N ASP A 379 -7.99 -19.45 11.45
CA ASP A 379 -7.18 -19.63 10.24
C ASP A 379 -6.33 -18.39 9.91
N ASP A 380 -6.82 -17.19 10.22
CA ASP A 380 -5.99 -15.98 10.08
C ASP A 380 -4.81 -16.03 11.04
N ILE A 381 -5.06 -16.41 12.31
CA ILE A 381 -4.02 -16.55 13.33
C ILE A 381 -2.96 -17.58 12.91
N LYS A 382 -3.39 -18.74 12.38
CA LYS A 382 -2.47 -19.76 11.83
C LYS A 382 -1.59 -19.19 10.71
N ILE A 383 -2.16 -18.36 9.84
CA ILE A 383 -1.42 -17.68 8.77
C ILE A 383 -0.39 -16.73 9.35
N LEU A 384 -0.76 -15.88 10.33
CA LEU A 384 0.16 -14.92 10.95
C LEU A 384 1.34 -15.61 11.62
N ILE A 385 1.10 -16.69 12.37
CA ILE A 385 2.15 -17.48 13.02
C ILE A 385 3.10 -18.09 11.99
N ARG A 386 2.55 -18.66 10.89
CA ARG A 386 3.36 -19.25 9.80
C ARG A 386 4.15 -18.23 9.00
N ALA A 387 3.73 -16.96 9.01
CA ALA A 387 4.44 -15.89 8.33
C ALA A 387 5.75 -15.52 9.02
N LYS A 388 5.93 -15.87 10.31
CA LYS A 388 7.20 -15.67 11.02
C LYS A 388 8.35 -16.38 10.32
N ILE A 389 9.39 -15.61 10.01
CA ILE A 389 10.65 -16.11 9.45
C ILE A 389 11.66 -16.21 10.58
N LYS A 390 12.36 -17.34 10.65
CA LYS A 390 13.51 -17.47 11.54
C LYS A 390 14.64 -16.64 10.94
N LEU A 391 15.05 -15.60 11.66
CA LEU A 391 16.19 -14.77 11.27
C LEU A 391 17.44 -15.63 11.18
N LYS A 392 18.29 -15.32 10.19
CA LYS A 392 19.61 -15.93 10.08
C LYS A 392 20.43 -15.45 11.29
N LYS A 393 21.08 -16.39 11.98
CA LYS A 393 21.91 -16.09 13.15
C LYS A 393 23.25 -15.54 12.74
#